data_AF-A0A3D4S8V0-F1
#
_entry.id   AF-A0A3D4S8V0-F1
#
_cell.length_a   1.000
_cell.length_b   1.000
_cell.length_c   1.000
_cell.angle_alpha   90.00
_cell.angle_beta   90.00
_cell.angle_gamma   90.00
#
_symmetry.space_group_name_H-M   'P 1'
#
loop_
_entity.id
_entity.type
_entity.pdbx_description
1 polymer ?
#
loop_
_entity_poly.entity_id
_entity_poly.type
_entity_poly.pdbx_seq_one_letter_code
_entity_poly.pdbx_strand_id
1 'polypeptide(L)'
;MEQGYTTHICSRCGTGYNDTFVSPLGHDYETEVVREPHCETEGERKFHCTKCEKEYYSDIPATGHNYELTGTEEVNGENIRTYVCTNCGAITTQNMGEQYEQVSSYIGYLFGQYQPYMRSCYRELLKLNYRIALSNDQKKIRTWI
;
A
#
# COMPACT_ATOMS: atom_id res chain seq x y z
N MET A 1 -1.80 31.27 3.39
CA MET A 1 -1.62 32.70 3.05
C MET A 1 -2.78 33.47 3.64
N GLU A 2 -2.62 34.74 4.00
CA GLU A 2 -3.75 35.56 4.44
C GLU A 2 -4.61 35.97 3.23
N GLN A 3 -5.92 36.14 3.47
CA GLN A 3 -6.84 36.65 2.47
C GLN A 3 -6.50 38.12 2.14
N GLY A 4 -6.53 38.48 0.86
CA GLY A 4 -6.38 39.88 0.45
C GLY A 4 -7.68 40.65 0.66
N TYR A 5 -7.60 41.97 0.89
CA TYR A 5 -8.75 42.86 0.97
C TYR A 5 -8.33 44.30 0.67
N THR A 6 -9.32 45.15 0.35
CA THR A 6 -9.15 46.59 0.21
C THR A 6 -9.61 47.28 1.50
N THR A 7 -8.79 48.17 2.05
CA THR A 7 -9.13 48.97 3.24
C THR A 7 -9.57 50.36 2.85
N HIS A 8 -10.75 50.80 3.31
CA HIS A 8 -11.22 52.16 3.17
C HIS A 8 -11.15 52.88 4.51
N ILE A 9 -10.54 54.06 4.56
CA ILE A 9 -10.42 54.88 5.79
C ILE A 9 -10.98 56.27 5.52
N CYS A 10 -11.91 56.73 6.35
CA CYS A 10 -12.46 58.08 6.29
C CYS A 10 -11.43 59.09 6.84
N SER A 11 -10.93 59.99 6.00
CA SER A 11 -9.93 60.99 6.37
C SER A 11 -10.43 62.03 7.39
N ARG A 12 -11.75 62.16 7.60
CA ARG A 12 -12.33 63.12 8.55
C ARG A 12 -12.53 62.57 9.97
N CYS A 13 -12.90 61.29 10.12
CA CYS A 13 -13.19 60.69 11.42
C CYS A 13 -12.31 59.46 11.76
N GLY A 14 -11.47 59.01 10.83
CA GLY A 14 -10.51 57.92 11.04
C GLY A 14 -11.12 56.51 11.05
N THR A 15 -12.45 56.38 10.97
CA THR A 15 -13.09 55.05 10.89
C THR A 15 -12.87 54.42 9.52
N GLY A 16 -12.70 53.11 9.50
CA GLY A 16 -12.49 52.36 8.27
C GLY A 16 -13.15 50.99 8.28
N TYR A 17 -13.27 50.39 7.10
CA TYR A 17 -13.78 49.05 6.87
C TYR A 17 -13.02 48.38 5.73
N ASN A 18 -13.07 47.05 5.68
CA ASN A 18 -12.47 46.24 4.64
C ASN A 18 -13.55 45.71 3.69
N ASP A 19 -13.30 45.75 2.39
CA ASP A 19 -14.13 45.11 1.37
C ASP A 19 -13.27 44.42 0.30
N THR A 20 -13.92 43.90 -0.76
CA THR A 20 -13.23 43.29 -1.91
C THR A 20 -12.26 42.16 -1.49
N PHE A 21 -12.78 41.19 -0.73
CA PHE A 21 -11.98 40.06 -0.27
C PHE A 21 -11.54 39.18 -1.44
N VAL A 22 -10.23 38.93 -1.52
CA VAL A 22 -9.61 38.05 -2.50
C VAL A 22 -9.16 36.78 -1.79
N SER A 23 -9.63 35.64 -2.30
CA SER A 23 -9.22 34.33 -1.79
C SER A 23 -7.71 34.15 -1.96
N PRO A 24 -7.01 33.57 -0.98
CA PRO A 24 -5.59 33.27 -1.10
C PRO A 24 -5.33 32.32 -2.29
N LEU A 25 -4.22 32.51 -2.99
CA LEU A 25 -3.84 31.77 -4.21
C LEU A 25 -3.51 30.29 -4.00
N GLY A 26 -3.73 29.76 -2.79
CA GLY A 26 -3.36 28.41 -2.37
C GLY A 26 -1.85 28.20 -2.25
N HIS A 27 -1.46 27.08 -1.63
CA HIS A 27 -0.06 26.69 -1.55
C HIS A 27 0.38 25.91 -2.80
N ASP A 28 1.67 26.01 -3.12
CA ASP A 28 2.31 25.27 -4.20
C ASP A 28 3.58 24.63 -3.64
N TYR A 29 3.45 23.36 -3.24
CA TYR A 29 4.49 22.67 -2.48
C TYR A 29 5.34 21.78 -3.37
N GLU A 30 6.66 22.01 -3.34
CA GLU A 30 7.65 21.03 -3.77
C GLU A 30 8.02 20.14 -2.58
N THR A 31 8.40 18.89 -2.87
CA THR A 31 8.71 17.90 -1.84
C THR A 31 10.10 17.30 -2.03
N GLU A 32 10.80 17.11 -0.91
CA GLU A 32 12.13 16.51 -0.86
C GLU A 32 12.19 15.46 0.25
N VAL A 33 12.77 14.29 -0.02
CA VAL A 33 13.06 13.32 1.03
C VAL A 33 14.37 13.73 1.70
N VAL A 34 14.30 14.14 2.96
CA VAL A 34 15.48 14.61 3.73
C VAL A 34 16.13 13.48 4.50
N ARG A 35 15.36 12.44 4.84
CA ARG A 35 15.87 11.19 5.40
C ARG A 35 15.12 10.01 4.79
N GLU A 36 15.84 9.08 4.20
CA GLU A 36 15.23 7.85 3.68
C GLU A 36 14.72 6.96 4.83
N PRO A 37 13.55 6.31 4.69
CA PRO A 37 13.10 5.33 5.67
C PRO A 37 13.97 4.07 5.62
N HIS A 38 14.08 3.39 6.75
CA HIS A 38 14.75 2.10 6.87
C HIS A 38 13.83 1.06 7.51
N CYS A 39 14.32 -0.16 7.76
CA CYS A 39 13.48 -1.26 8.25
C CYS A 39 12.74 -0.96 9.55
N GLU A 40 13.38 -0.24 10.48
CA GLU A 40 12.83 0.07 11.81
C GLU A 40 12.70 1.56 12.10
N THR A 41 13.31 2.41 11.27
CA THR A 41 13.33 3.85 11.47
C THR A 41 12.56 4.54 10.36
N GLU A 42 11.65 5.44 10.76
CA GLU A 42 10.91 6.30 9.83
C GLU A 42 11.85 7.25 9.09
N GLY A 43 11.54 7.48 7.81
CA GLY A 43 12.14 8.54 7.02
C GLY A 43 11.46 9.88 7.30
N GLU A 44 11.89 10.91 6.61
CA GLU A 44 11.33 12.26 6.76
C GLU A 44 11.28 12.95 5.40
N ARG A 45 10.15 13.62 5.15
CA ARG A 45 9.90 14.41 3.95
C ARG A 45 9.70 15.86 4.33
N LYS A 46 10.37 16.74 3.59
CA LYS A 46 10.20 18.18 3.63
C LYS A 46 9.24 18.63 2.54
N PHE A 47 8.38 19.59 2.86
CA PHE A 47 7.49 20.29 1.94
C PHE A 47 7.86 21.77 1.95
N HIS A 48 8.17 22.34 0.79
CA HIS A 48 8.53 23.75 0.63
C HIS A 48 7.55 24.44 -0.31
N CYS A 49 6.88 25.49 0.15
CA CYS A 49 5.96 26.25 -0.69
C CYS A 49 6.70 27.31 -1.52
N THR A 50 6.81 27.13 -2.83
CA THR A 50 7.52 28.05 -3.74
C THR A 50 6.93 29.47 -3.77
N LYS A 51 5.65 29.62 -3.41
CA LYS A 51 4.93 30.90 -3.38
C LYS A 51 5.11 31.74 -2.11
N CYS A 52 5.38 31.11 -0.96
CA CYS A 52 5.41 31.82 0.33
C CYS A 52 6.51 31.35 1.27
N GLU A 53 7.43 30.51 0.78
CA GLU A 53 8.64 30.04 1.46
C GLU A 53 8.39 29.32 2.80
N LYS A 54 7.14 28.93 3.07
CA LYS A 54 6.80 28.14 4.26
C LYS A 54 7.18 26.69 4.07
N GLU A 55 7.67 26.11 5.15
CA GLU A 55 8.12 24.72 5.18
C GLU A 55 7.44 23.94 6.29
N TYR A 56 7.19 22.66 6.06
CA TYR A 56 6.80 21.71 7.09
C TYR A 56 7.34 20.31 6.75
N TYR A 57 7.31 19.42 7.74
CA TYR A 57 7.85 18.07 7.64
C TYR A 57 6.76 17.03 7.90
N SER A 58 6.91 15.86 7.30
CA SER A 58 6.11 14.68 7.63
C SER A 58 6.99 13.43 7.68
N ASP A 59 6.62 12.50 8.54
CA ASP A 59 7.27 11.21 8.61
C ASP A 59 6.95 10.34 7.39
N ILE A 60 7.92 9.51 7.00
CA ILE A 60 7.74 8.44 6.02
C ILE A 60 7.79 7.13 6.80
N PRO A 61 6.76 6.27 6.75
CA PRO A 61 6.75 5.03 7.50
C PRO A 61 7.99 4.17 7.24
N ALA A 62 8.47 3.48 8.27
CA ALA A 62 9.53 2.50 8.14
C ALA A 62 9.17 1.45 7.07
N THR A 63 10.17 0.98 6.33
CA THR A 63 9.95 0.03 5.21
C THR A 63 9.56 -1.36 5.70
N GLY A 64 9.81 -1.66 6.97
CA GLY A 64 9.70 -3.00 7.52
C GLY A 64 10.81 -3.93 7.04
N HIS A 65 10.82 -5.13 7.61
CA HIS A 65 11.80 -6.15 7.25
C HIS A 65 11.34 -6.95 6.03
N ASN A 66 12.23 -7.11 5.04
CA ASN A 66 12.03 -7.99 3.89
C ASN A 66 12.81 -9.30 4.10
N TYR A 67 12.24 -10.19 4.92
CA TYR A 67 12.87 -11.44 5.32
C TYR A 67 12.81 -12.51 4.22
N GLU A 68 13.97 -13.05 3.85
CA GLU A 68 14.10 -14.21 2.95
C GLU A 68 14.65 -15.42 3.69
N LEU A 69 14.19 -16.62 3.32
CA LEU A 69 14.67 -17.88 3.88
C LEU A 69 16.11 -18.12 3.45
N THR A 70 17.02 -18.28 4.42
CA THR A 70 18.45 -18.50 4.16
C THR A 70 18.95 -19.84 4.66
N GLY A 71 18.24 -20.46 5.60
CA GLY A 71 18.64 -21.74 6.18
C GLY A 71 17.46 -22.54 6.71
N THR A 72 17.64 -23.85 6.71
CA THR A 72 16.76 -24.81 7.39
C THR A 72 17.64 -25.85 8.04
N GLU A 73 17.46 -26.04 9.34
CA GLU A 73 18.22 -27.00 10.14
C GLU A 73 17.29 -27.81 11.03
N GLU A 74 17.71 -29.03 11.38
CA GLU A 74 17.03 -29.86 12.37
C GLU A 74 17.83 -29.84 13.66
N VAL A 75 17.22 -29.39 14.75
CA VAL A 75 17.83 -29.33 16.07
C VAL A 75 16.93 -30.07 17.05
N ASN A 76 17.44 -31.17 17.63
CA ASN A 76 16.69 -32.01 18.56
C ASN A 76 15.34 -32.52 18.00
N GLY A 77 15.29 -32.80 16.69
CA GLY A 77 14.08 -33.24 16.01
C GLY A 77 13.18 -32.10 15.54
N GLU A 78 13.39 -30.85 15.98
CA GLU A 78 12.62 -29.69 15.53
C GLU A 78 13.22 -29.08 14.26
N ASN A 79 12.37 -28.77 13.28
CA ASN A 79 12.82 -28.08 12.07
C ASN A 79 12.81 -26.56 12.32
N ILE A 80 13.99 -25.93 12.27
CA ILE A 80 14.19 -24.49 12.48
C ILE A 80 14.54 -23.84 11.15
N ARG A 81 13.82 -22.77 10.82
CA ARG A 81 14.09 -21.93 9.65
C ARG A 81 14.72 -20.62 10.07
N THR A 82 15.73 -20.19 9.33
CA THR A 82 16.42 -18.92 9.53
C THR A 82 16.13 -17.99 8.37
N TYR A 83 15.67 -16.78 8.69
CA TYR A 83 15.37 -15.75 7.72
C TYR A 83 16.27 -14.54 7.94
N VAL A 84 16.74 -13.95 6.85
CA VAL A 84 17.59 -12.76 6.87
C VAL A 84 16.91 -11.67 6.07
N CYS A 85 16.83 -10.47 6.65
CA CYS A 85 16.29 -9.31 5.97
C CYS A 85 17.27 -8.84 4.89
N THR A 86 16.83 -8.78 3.64
CA THR A 86 17.67 -8.36 2.51
C THR A 86 18.03 -6.88 2.55
N ASN A 87 17.27 -6.08 3.30
CA ASN A 87 17.48 -4.63 3.40
C ASN A 87 18.47 -4.24 4.50
N CYS A 88 18.50 -4.95 5.64
CA CYS A 88 19.29 -4.56 6.81
C CYS A 88 20.13 -5.69 7.44
N GLY A 89 19.97 -6.94 6.98
CA GLY A 89 20.69 -8.09 7.52
C GLY A 89 20.18 -8.61 8.87
N ALA A 90 19.08 -8.06 9.40
CA ALA A 90 18.45 -8.59 10.61
C ALA A 90 18.10 -10.08 10.41
N ILE A 91 18.23 -10.87 11.47
CA ILE A 91 18.03 -12.32 11.45
C ILE A 91 16.87 -12.68 12.37
N THR A 92 15.98 -13.54 11.89
CA THR A 92 14.90 -14.11 12.70
C THR A 92 14.76 -15.61 12.43
N THR A 93 14.25 -16.35 13.41
CA THR A 93 14.09 -17.81 13.33
C THR A 93 12.65 -18.24 13.58
N GLN A 94 12.21 -19.29 12.89
CA GLN A 94 10.89 -19.89 13.07
C GLN A 94 11.04 -21.40 13.31
N ASN A 95 10.50 -21.87 14.43
CA ASN A 95 10.39 -23.30 14.72
C ASN A 95 9.12 -23.86 14.07
N MET A 96 9.28 -24.84 13.17
CA MET A 96 8.22 -25.49 12.41
C MET A 96 7.71 -26.78 13.07
N GLY A 97 8.34 -27.21 14.17
CA GLY A 97 8.03 -28.42 14.92
C GLY A 97 8.64 -29.69 14.33
N GLU A 98 8.45 -30.80 15.03
CA GLU A 98 9.12 -32.07 14.75
C GLU A 98 8.61 -32.83 13.52
N GLN A 99 7.34 -32.60 13.15
CA GLN A 99 6.67 -33.34 12.07
C GLN A 99 6.56 -32.54 10.77
N TYR A 100 7.21 -31.37 10.68
CA TYR A 100 7.03 -30.46 9.55
C TYR A 100 7.26 -31.13 8.19
N GLU A 101 8.34 -31.88 8.04
CA GLU A 101 8.68 -32.52 6.76
C GLU A 101 7.68 -33.61 6.38
N GLN A 102 7.21 -34.39 7.35
CA GLN A 102 6.23 -35.45 7.15
C GLN A 102 4.87 -34.87 6.74
N VAL A 103 4.43 -33.81 7.43
CA VAL A 103 3.18 -33.11 7.12
C VAL A 103 3.27 -32.41 5.76
N SER A 104 4.38 -31.73 5.48
CA SER A 104 4.63 -31.05 4.20
C SER A 104 4.58 -32.04 3.02
N SER A 105 5.25 -33.17 3.14
CA SER A 105 5.25 -34.25 2.14
C SER A 105 3.86 -34.82 1.91
N TYR A 106 3.12 -35.12 2.98
CA TYR A 106 1.76 -35.64 2.88
C TYR A 106 0.80 -34.65 2.22
N ILE A 107 0.90 -33.35 2.57
CA ILE A 107 0.13 -32.29 1.92
C ILE A 107 0.46 -32.22 0.43
N GLY A 108 1.74 -32.28 0.04
CA GLY A 108 2.16 -32.31 -1.35
C GLY A 108 1.59 -33.51 -2.13
N TYR A 109 1.59 -34.69 -1.52
CA TYR A 109 0.94 -35.88 -2.07
C TYR A 109 -0.56 -35.67 -2.30
N LEU A 110 -1.28 -35.14 -1.30
CA LEU A 110 -2.71 -34.85 -1.43
C LEU A 110 -2.97 -33.83 -2.54
N PHE A 111 -2.19 -32.74 -2.63
CA PHE A 111 -2.33 -31.78 -3.71
C PHE A 111 -2.14 -32.43 -5.08
N GLY A 112 -1.12 -33.26 -5.26
CA GLY A 112 -0.89 -34.00 -6.50
C GLY A 112 -2.09 -34.88 -6.89
N GLN A 113 -2.62 -35.63 -5.91
CA GLN A 113 -3.78 -36.50 -6.10
C GLN A 113 -5.04 -35.71 -6.48
N TYR A 114 -5.29 -34.56 -5.84
CA TYR A 114 -6.50 -33.77 -6.04
C TYR A 114 -6.42 -32.71 -7.15
N GLN A 115 -5.22 -32.40 -7.65
CA GLN A 115 -4.99 -31.41 -8.70
C GLN A 115 -5.84 -31.63 -9.97
N PRO A 116 -6.04 -32.86 -10.48
CA PRO A 116 -6.89 -33.08 -11.66
C PRO A 116 -8.36 -32.68 -11.41
N TYR A 117 -8.87 -32.99 -10.22
CA TYR A 117 -10.24 -32.66 -9.83
C TYR A 117 -10.43 -31.14 -9.68
N MET A 118 -9.48 -30.46 -9.04
CA MET A 118 -9.50 -28.99 -8.91
C MET A 118 -9.43 -28.29 -10.27
N ARG A 119 -8.57 -28.75 -11.18
CA ARG A 119 -8.48 -28.23 -12.56
C ARG A 119 -9.75 -28.48 -13.37
N SER A 120 -10.35 -29.65 -13.20
CA SER A 120 -11.62 -29.99 -13.86
C SER A 120 -12.74 -29.07 -13.40
N CYS A 121 -12.91 -28.91 -12.08
CA CYS A 121 -13.88 -28.01 -11.48
C CYS A 121 -13.71 -26.56 -11.97
N TYR A 122 -12.47 -26.05 -11.97
CA TYR A 122 -12.18 -24.71 -12.45
C TYR A 122 -12.54 -24.50 -13.92
N ARG A 123 -12.26 -25.49 -14.79
CA ARG A 123 -12.66 -25.46 -16.20
C ARG A 123 -14.19 -25.44 -16.37
N GLU A 124 -14.91 -26.21 -15.59
CA GLU A 124 -16.38 -26.22 -15.63
C GLU A 124 -16.97 -24.89 -15.14
N LEU A 125 -16.39 -24.27 -14.10
CA LEU A 125 -16.77 -22.93 -13.65
C LEU A 125 -16.54 -21.87 -14.75
N LEU A 126 -15.39 -21.92 -15.44
CA LEU A 126 -15.13 -21.02 -16.56
C LEU A 126 -16.13 -21.19 -17.70
N LYS A 127 -16.48 -22.43 -18.05
CA LYS A 127 -17.52 -22.72 -19.05
C LYS A 127 -18.88 -22.17 -18.63
N LEU A 128 -19.24 -22.31 -17.35
CA LEU A 128 -20.51 -21.78 -16.83
C LEU A 128 -20.53 -20.24 -16.89
N ASN A 129 -19.45 -19.57 -16.48
CA ASN A 129 -19.33 -18.11 -16.53
C ASN A 129 -19.44 -17.58 -17.97
N TYR A 130 -18.77 -18.24 -18.94
CA TYR A 130 -18.88 -17.90 -20.35
C TYR A 130 -20.31 -18.05 -20.89
N ARG A 131 -21.00 -19.14 -20.52
CA ARG A 131 -22.41 -19.37 -20.90
C ARG A 131 -23.34 -18.30 -20.33
N ILE A 132 -23.12 -17.88 -19.07
CA ILE A 132 -23.89 -16.81 -18.44
C ILE A 132 -23.68 -15.49 -19.19
N ALA A 133 -22.43 -15.14 -19.53
CA ALA A 133 -22.12 -13.91 -20.27
C ALA A 133 -22.84 -13.87 -21.64
N LEU A 134 -22.74 -14.93 -22.43
CA LEU A 134 -23.45 -15.04 -23.72
C LEU A 134 -24.97 -14.92 -23.57
N SER A 135 -25.54 -15.54 -22.52
CA SER A 135 -26.98 -15.47 -22.27
C SER A 135 -27.45 -14.06 -21.93
N ASN A 136 -26.63 -13.29 -21.22
CA ASN A 136 -26.92 -11.90 -20.87
C ASN A 136 -26.80 -10.98 -22.09
N ASP A 137 -25.83 -11.23 -22.98
CA ASP A 137 -25.69 -10.47 -24.23
C ASP A 137 -26.83 -10.75 -25.21
N GLN A 138 -27.28 -12.01 -25.33
CA GLN A 138 -28.47 -12.34 -26.13
C GLN A 138 -29.75 -11.71 -25.57
N LYS A 139 -29.90 -11.64 -24.24
CA LYS A 139 -31.03 -10.94 -23.60
C LYS A 139 -31.00 -9.43 -23.89
N LYS A 140 -29.82 -8.81 -23.85
CA LYS A 140 -29.64 -7.40 -24.26
C LYS A 140 -30.09 -7.20 -25.70
N ILE A 141 -29.61 -8.01 -26.65
CA ILE A 141 -29.98 -7.86 -28.08
C ILE A 141 -31.51 -7.95 -28.30
N ARG A 142 -32.21 -8.80 -27.55
CA ARG A 142 -33.67 -8.96 -27.64
C ARG A 142 -34.49 -7.84 -27.00
N THR A 143 -33.87 -6.93 -26.24
CA THR A 143 -34.56 -5.77 -25.62
C THR A 143 -34.47 -4.48 -26.46
N TRP A 144 -33.81 -4.53 -27.62
CA TRP A 144 -33.64 -3.40 -28.56
C TRP A 144 -34.38 -3.58 -29.90
N ILE A 145 -35.34 -4.52 -29.98
CA ILE A 145 -36.32 -4.69 -31.08
C ILE A 145 -37.70 -4.54 -30.47
#